data_AF-A0A939IR51-F1
#
_entry.id   AF-A0A939IR51-F1
#
_cell.length_a   1.000
_cell.length_b   1.000
_cell.length_c   1.000
_cell.angle_alpha   90.00
_cell.angle_beta   90.00
_cell.angle_gamma   90.00
#
_symmetry.space_group_name_H-M   'P 1'
#
loop_
_entity.id
_entity.type
_entity.pdbx_description
1 polymer ?
#
loop_
_entity_poly.entity_id
_entity_poly.type
_entity_poly.pdbx_seq_one_letter_code
_entity_poly.pdbx_strand_id
1 'polypeptide(L)'
;MSKVQDVRKPPDLDFIIEAFLSWPTQTQIGIIMFAVTWLIGGNLLFYFSMKRRGIPYWKILVPSFKTTFGLNAKEWLILAGLAVTSLSFGAWGISAQY
;
A
#
# COMPACT_ATOMS: atom_id res chain seq x y z
N MET A 1 -33.50 23.34 16.08
CA MET A 1 -33.91 21.96 15.76
C MET A 1 -32.67 21.21 15.30
N SER A 2 -32.10 20.38 16.17
CA SER A 2 -30.86 19.63 15.93
C SER A 2 -31.16 18.45 14.99
N LYS A 3 -30.57 18.43 13.79
CA LYS A 3 -30.49 17.20 12.99
C LYS A 3 -29.11 16.57 13.20
N VAL A 4 -29.17 15.58 14.06
CA VAL A 4 -28.15 14.63 14.47
C VAL A 4 -27.66 13.84 13.24
N GLN A 5 -26.33 13.83 13.07
CA GLN A 5 -25.49 12.86 12.36
C GLN A 5 -26.03 12.31 11.02
N ASP A 6 -25.55 12.87 9.90
CA ASP A 6 -25.52 12.13 8.65
C ASP A 6 -24.42 11.07 8.78
N VAL A 7 -24.87 9.85 9.07
CA VAL A 7 -24.05 8.64 9.18
C VAL A 7 -23.44 8.41 7.81
N ARG A 8 -22.23 8.97 7.61
CA ARG A 8 -21.40 8.87 6.40
C ARG A 8 -21.51 7.48 5.79
N LYS A 9 -22.42 7.35 4.83
CA LYS A 9 -22.52 6.18 3.96
C LYS A 9 -21.12 6.00 3.38
N PRO A 10 -20.51 4.80 3.43
CA PRO A 10 -19.20 4.60 2.84
C PRO A 10 -19.26 5.12 1.39
N PRO A 11 -18.26 5.90 0.96
CA PRO A 11 -18.25 6.48 -0.37
C PRO A 11 -18.46 5.37 -1.39
N ASP A 12 -19.39 5.59 -2.31
CA ASP A 12 -19.69 4.64 -3.36
C ASP A 12 -18.44 4.44 -4.23
N LEU A 13 -18.29 3.26 -4.83
CA LEU A 13 -17.14 2.97 -5.70
C LEU A 13 -17.07 3.97 -6.86
N ASP A 14 -18.22 4.35 -7.40
CA ASP A 14 -18.35 5.35 -8.46
C ASP A 14 -17.82 6.72 -8.02
N PHE A 15 -18.07 7.13 -6.76
CA PHE A 15 -17.55 8.37 -6.19
C PHE A 15 -16.01 8.35 -6.04
N ILE A 16 -15.44 7.21 -5.67
CA ILE A 16 -13.98 7.05 -5.54
C ILE A 16 -13.32 7.13 -6.92
N ILE A 17 -13.94 6.50 -7.93
CA ILE A 17 -13.43 6.51 -9.32
C ILE A 17 -13.50 7.93 -9.89
N GLU A 18 -14.62 8.64 -9.73
CA GLU A 18 -14.74 10.05 -10.16
C GLU A 18 -13.70 10.95 -9.48
N ALA A 19 -13.54 10.81 -8.15
CA ALA A 19 -12.56 11.58 -7.41
C ALA A 19 -11.13 11.31 -7.91
N PHE A 20 -10.79 10.05 -8.18
CA PHE A 20 -9.47 9.69 -8.73
C PHE A 20 -9.26 10.24 -10.15
N LEU A 21 -10.27 10.14 -11.02
CA LEU A 21 -10.21 10.68 -12.39
C LEU A 21 -10.13 12.21 -12.43
N SER A 22 -10.64 12.90 -11.39
CA SER A 22 -10.56 14.35 -11.27
C SER A 22 -9.16 14.88 -10.91
N TRP A 23 -8.26 14.02 -10.42
CA TRP A 23 -6.92 14.43 -10.03
C TRP A 23 -5.98 14.64 -11.22
N PRO A 24 -4.91 15.46 -11.05
CA PRO A 24 -3.88 15.59 -12.08
C PRO A 24 -3.30 14.23 -12.49
N THR A 25 -3.03 14.06 -13.78
CA THR A 25 -2.48 12.80 -14.33
C THR A 25 -1.20 12.37 -13.61
N GLN A 26 -0.37 13.32 -13.19
CA GLN A 26 0.85 13.03 -12.41
C GLN A 26 0.54 12.43 -11.03
N THR A 27 -0.52 12.91 -10.35
CA THR A 27 -0.98 12.34 -9.07
C THR A 27 -1.54 10.93 -9.26
N GLN A 28 -2.31 10.70 -10.31
CA GLN A 28 -2.84 9.36 -10.66
C GLN A 28 -1.69 8.37 -10.89
N ILE A 29 -0.70 8.76 -11.70
CA ILE A 29 0.50 7.94 -11.97
C ILE A 29 1.26 7.68 -10.66
N GLY A 30 1.46 8.70 -9.83
CA GLY A 30 2.15 8.55 -8.54
C GLY A 30 1.47 7.56 -7.61
N ILE A 31 0.14 7.59 -7.53
CA ILE A 31 -0.66 6.67 -6.70
C ILE A 31 -0.66 5.26 -7.27
N ILE A 32 -0.76 5.10 -8.59
CA ILE A 32 -0.64 3.80 -9.24
C ILE A 32 0.76 3.22 -8.97
N MET A 33 1.82 4.00 -9.14
CA MET A 33 3.20 3.59 -8.86
C MET A 33 3.40 3.21 -7.40
N PHE A 34 2.82 3.98 -6.47
CA PHE A 34 2.80 3.67 -5.04
C PHE A 34 2.11 2.32 -4.78
N ALA A 35 0.91 2.13 -5.33
CA ALA A 35 0.11 0.92 -5.14
C ALA A 35 0.79 -0.32 -5.74
N VAL A 36 1.34 -0.19 -6.94
CA VAL A 36 2.11 -1.25 -7.63
C VAL A 36 3.37 -1.60 -6.83
N THR A 37 4.09 -0.61 -6.32
CA THR A 37 5.28 -0.84 -5.49
C THR A 37 4.92 -1.63 -4.23
N TRP A 38 3.84 -1.25 -3.55
CA TRP A 38 3.38 -1.97 -2.35
C TRP A 38 2.85 -3.38 -2.66
N LEU A 39 1.98 -3.51 -3.67
CA LEU A 39 1.37 -4.78 -4.02
C LEU A 39 2.40 -5.76 -4.60
N ILE A 40 3.27 -5.33 -5.50
CA ILE A 40 4.25 -6.20 -6.12
C ILE A 40 5.46 -6.36 -5.22
N GLY A 41 6.09 -5.25 -4.81
CA GLY A 41 7.33 -5.28 -4.04
C GLY A 41 7.14 -5.83 -2.62
N GLY A 42 6.02 -5.50 -1.97
CA GLY A 42 5.66 -6.09 -0.67
C GLY A 42 5.42 -7.59 -0.76
N ASN A 43 4.57 -8.05 -1.69
CA ASN A 43 4.32 -9.49 -1.87
C ASN A 43 5.57 -10.26 -2.27
N LEU A 44 6.42 -9.68 -3.13
CA LEU A 44 7.68 -10.31 -3.53
C LEU A 44 8.63 -10.48 -2.34
N LEU A 45 8.75 -9.45 -1.50
CA LEU A 45 9.57 -9.50 -0.28
C LEU A 45 9.06 -10.57 0.70
N PHE A 46 7.74 -10.61 0.92
CA PHE A 46 7.13 -11.65 1.75
C PHE A 46 7.29 -13.04 1.15
N TYR A 47 7.15 -13.19 -0.17
CA TYR A 47 7.36 -14.46 -0.87
C TYR A 47 8.79 -14.98 -0.68
N PHE A 48 9.81 -14.13 -0.91
CA PHE A 48 11.20 -14.53 -0.72
C PHE A 48 11.52 -14.84 0.75
N SER A 49 10.98 -14.05 1.68
CA SER A 49 11.17 -14.31 3.12
C SER A 49 10.54 -15.64 3.54
N MET A 50 9.33 -15.95 3.06
CA MET A 50 8.66 -17.22 3.33
C MET A 50 9.38 -18.41 2.69
N LYS A 51 9.84 -18.25 1.44
CA LYS A 51 10.63 -19.26 0.72
C LYS A 51 11.90 -19.60 1.49
N ARG A 52 12.63 -18.60 2.00
CA ARG A 52 13.82 -18.79 2.83
C ARG A 52 13.51 -19.56 4.12
N ARG A 53 12.35 -19.30 4.73
CA ARG A 53 11.95 -19.90 6.02
C ARG A 53 11.24 -21.25 5.86
N GLY A 54 11.06 -21.75 4.63
CA GLY A 54 10.36 -22.99 4.34
C GLY A 54 8.87 -22.96 4.72
N ILE A 55 8.29 -21.77 4.86
CA ILE A 55 6.89 -21.60 5.27
C ILE A 55 6.03 -21.61 3.99
N PRO A 56 4.98 -22.45 3.91
CA PRO A 56 4.09 -22.47 2.75
C PRO A 56 3.35 -21.12 2.62
N TYR A 57 3.34 -20.56 1.40
CA TYR A 57 2.81 -19.23 1.10
C TYR A 57 1.36 -19.03 1.53
N TRP A 58 0.54 -20.09 1.55
CA TRP A 58 -0.84 -20.07 2.04
C TRP A 58 -0.98 -19.61 3.50
N LYS A 59 0.08 -19.70 4.32
CA LYS A 59 0.08 -19.17 5.68
C LYS A 59 0.18 -17.64 5.76
N ILE A 60 0.35 -16.93 4.63
CA ILE A 60 0.30 -15.46 4.58
C ILE A 60 -1.07 -14.90 4.94
N LEU A 61 -2.13 -15.67 4.68
CA LEU A 61 -3.52 -15.32 5.02
C LEU A 61 -3.83 -15.50 6.51
N VAL A 62 -2.95 -16.16 7.25
CA VAL A 62 -3.08 -16.31 8.70
C VAL A 62 -2.23 -15.21 9.35
N PRO A 63 -2.84 -14.19 9.97
CA PRO A 63 -2.09 -13.14 10.64
C PRO A 63 -1.33 -13.76 11.81
N SER A 64 -0.04 -14.00 11.61
CA SER A 64 0.85 -14.54 12.64
C SER A 64 2.01 -13.58 12.83
N PHE A 65 2.22 -13.13 14.07
CA PHE A 65 3.36 -12.29 14.46
C PHE A 65 4.71 -12.93 14.07
N LYS A 66 4.77 -14.27 13.94
CA LYS A 66 5.98 -14.98 13.47
C LYS A 66 6.35 -14.64 12.02
N THR A 67 5.40 -14.22 11.20
CA THR A 67 5.61 -13.87 9.80
C THR A 67 6.36 -12.54 9.67
N THR A 68 5.94 -11.51 10.40
CA THR A 68 6.53 -10.16 10.34
C THR A 68 7.84 -10.04 11.12
N PHE A 69 7.96 -10.69 12.29
CA PHE A 69 9.16 -10.54 13.14
C PHE A 69 10.33 -11.48 12.79
N GLY A 70 10.17 -12.38 11.82
CA GLY A 70 11.28 -13.23 11.38
C GLY A 70 11.96 -12.77 10.09
N LEU A 71 11.73 -11.51 9.72
CA LEU A 71 12.46 -10.85 8.65
C LEU A 71 13.92 -10.62 9.07
N ASN A 72 14.86 -10.98 8.19
CA ASN A 72 16.28 -10.69 8.41
C ASN A 72 16.58 -9.19 8.26
N ALA A 73 17.73 -8.73 8.76
CA ALA A 73 18.18 -7.34 8.58
C ALA A 73 18.18 -6.89 7.11
N LYS A 74 18.56 -7.77 6.16
CA LYS A 74 18.49 -7.50 4.73
C LYS A 74 17.05 -7.32 4.22
N GLU A 75 16.12 -8.15 4.69
CA GLU A 75 14.71 -8.09 4.31
C GLU A 75 14.07 -6.81 4.87
N TRP A 76 14.42 -6.42 6.10
CA TRP A 76 14.06 -5.13 6.68
C TRP A 76 14.63 -3.94 5.89
N LEU A 77 15.87 -4.04 5.41
CA LEU A 77 16.50 -2.98 4.62
C LEU A 77 15.80 -2.83 3.26
N ILE A 78 15.44 -3.93 2.60
CA ILE A 78 14.64 -3.89 1.37
C ILE A 78 13.25 -3.31 1.66
N LEU A 79 12.60 -3.71 2.76
CA LEU A 79 11.29 -3.19 3.14
C LEU A 79 11.34 -1.68 3.43
N ALA A 80 12.40 -1.20 4.10
CA ALA A 80 12.65 0.21 4.32
C ALA A 80 12.91 0.96 3.00
N GLY A 81 13.72 0.39 2.10
CA GLY A 81 13.94 0.95 0.76
C GLY A 81 12.66 1.03 -0.06
N LEU A 82 11.81 0.00 0.04
CA LEU A 82 10.50 -0.04 -0.58
C LEU A 82 9.59 1.05 -0.02
N ALA A 83 9.57 1.22 1.30
CA ALA A 83 8.80 2.25 1.99
C ALA A 83 9.25 3.65 1.60
N VAL A 84 10.55 3.92 1.55
CA VAL A 84 11.10 5.21 1.11
C VAL A 84 10.75 5.47 -0.35
N THR A 85 10.93 4.49 -1.23
CA THR A 85 10.62 4.62 -2.66
C THR A 85 9.13 4.88 -2.88
N SER A 86 8.28 4.15 -2.16
CA SER A 86 6.84 4.33 -2.12
C SER A 86 6.48 5.75 -1.67
N LEU A 87 7.02 6.22 -0.54
CA LEU A 87 6.78 7.58 -0.04
C LEU A 87 7.24 8.65 -1.02
N SER A 88 8.38 8.45 -1.70
CA SER A 88 8.86 9.35 -2.75
C SER A 88 7.90 9.45 -3.94
N PHE A 89 7.30 8.34 -4.38
CA PHE A 89 6.27 8.37 -5.44
C PHE A 89 5.00 9.07 -4.99
N GLY A 90 4.57 8.87 -3.74
CA GLY A 90 3.44 9.59 -3.16
C GLY A 90 3.71 11.09 -3.08
N ALA A 91 4.87 11.49 -2.56
CA ALA A 91 5.28 12.89 -2.46
C ALA A 91 5.39 13.56 -3.84
N TRP A 92 5.97 12.87 -4.83
CA TRP A 92 6.05 13.35 -6.21
C TRP A 92 4.65 13.50 -6.84
N GLY A 93 3.75 12.55 -6.59
CA GLY A 93 2.37 12.62 -7.06
C GLY A 93 1.57 13.77 -6.44
N ILE A 94 1.73 14.01 -5.14
CA ILE A 94 1.07 15.12 -4.42
C ILE A 94 1.70 16.47 -4.79
N SER A 95 3.01 16.52 -5.07
CA SER A 95 3.67 17.76 -5.48
C SER A 95 3.09 18.35 -6.77
N ALA A 96 2.41 17.53 -7.59
CA ALA A 96 1.71 17.98 -8.79
C ALA A 96 0.35 18.65 -8.52
N GLN A 97 -0.15 18.58 -7.28
CA GLN A 97 -1.40 19.22 -6.87
C GLN A 97 -1.18 20.65 -6.31
N TYR A 98 0.09 21.04 -6.11
CA TYR A 98 0.52 22.38 -5.69
C TYR A 98 1.10 23.15 -6.88
#